data_AF-A0A9W5PZL0-F1
#
_entry.id   AF-A0A9W5PZL0-F1
#
_cell.length_a   1.000
_cell.length_b   1.000
_cell.length_c   1.000
_cell.angle_alpha   90.00
_cell.angle_beta   90.00
_cell.angle_gamma   90.00
#
_symmetry.space_group_name_H-M   'P 1'
#
loop_
_entity.id
_entity.type
_entity.pdbx_description
1 polymer ?
#
loop_
_entity_poly.entity_id
_entity_poly.type
_entity_poly.pdbx_seq_one_letter_code
_entity_poly.pdbx_strand_id
1 'polypeptide(L)'
;MRTPLSFDKDTAILLASCCELTYEQYKQNGIFEIPDGFQYVQGFQGKAIQTTEWFGFILESEDTIIVAFRGTQTDPDWIIDSLVNQKPYPYALNGGNVHNGFLSIYESCRDSIMDMLVSLPAHKKLLATGHSLGGALATLHILDARINTAFAQYGLYTFASPKVGDIAFRNYYKLQVASSFRFVNLFDVVPLLPPRNINFNDHDWEYAHVHHNMTFTKNTKSITNNHSITTYKTCLTSHF
;
A
#
# COMPACT_ATOMS: atom_id res chain seq x y z
N MET A 1 -1.84 -19.42 -17.62
CA MET A 1 -2.87 -18.72 -16.82
C MET A 1 -2.16 -18.03 -15.65
N ARG A 2 -2.53 -16.79 -15.32
CA ARG A 2 -2.00 -16.12 -14.12
C ARG A 2 -2.70 -16.75 -12.91
N THR A 3 -1.94 -17.40 -12.02
CA THR A 3 -2.49 -18.09 -10.85
C THR A 3 -2.51 -17.13 -9.66
N PRO A 4 -3.66 -16.92 -9.00
CA PRO A 4 -3.73 -16.13 -7.78
C PRO A 4 -2.86 -16.75 -6.68
N LEU A 5 -2.12 -15.92 -5.95
CA LEU A 5 -1.49 -16.29 -4.68
C LEU A 5 -2.55 -16.47 -3.60
N SER A 6 -2.45 -17.55 -2.84
CA SER A 6 -3.21 -17.76 -1.60
C SER A 6 -2.66 -16.88 -0.48
N PHE A 7 -3.48 -16.66 0.54
CA PHE A 7 -3.01 -16.02 1.77
C PHE A 7 -1.90 -16.87 2.41
N ASP A 8 -0.82 -16.21 2.82
CA ASP A 8 0.26 -16.81 3.58
C ASP A 8 0.61 -15.93 4.78
N LYS A 9 0.60 -16.53 5.98
CA LYS A 9 0.80 -15.79 7.24
C LYS A 9 2.24 -15.31 7.39
N ASP A 10 3.21 -16.13 7.03
CA ASP A 10 4.63 -15.78 7.15
C ASP A 10 4.99 -14.66 6.18
N THR A 11 4.44 -14.68 4.97
CA THR A 11 4.48 -13.56 4.02
C THR A 11 3.86 -12.30 4.61
N ALA A 12 2.72 -12.39 5.30
CA ALA A 12 2.11 -11.23 5.95
C ALA A 12 3.02 -10.64 7.06
N ILE A 13 3.67 -11.47 7.86
CA ILE A 13 4.61 -11.04 8.91
C ILE A 13 5.86 -10.41 8.31
N LEU A 14 6.41 -11.01 7.24
CA LEU A 14 7.53 -10.45 6.48
C LEU A 14 7.17 -9.07 5.93
N LEU A 15 6.03 -8.95 5.26
CA LEU A 15 5.59 -7.69 4.63
C LEU A 15 5.21 -6.61 5.66
N ALA A 16 4.76 -6.99 6.86
CA ALA A 16 4.61 -6.07 7.98
C ALA A 16 5.97 -5.58 8.51
N SER A 17 6.97 -6.47 8.55
CA SER A 17 8.36 -6.09 8.89
C SER A 17 8.96 -5.16 7.84
N CYS A 18 8.72 -5.40 6.55
CA CYS A 18 9.12 -4.48 5.49
C CYS A 18 8.48 -3.09 5.67
N CYS A 19 7.22 -3.02 6.12
CA CYS A 19 6.60 -1.73 6.46
C CYS A 19 7.35 -1.02 7.59
N GLU A 20 7.75 -1.70 8.66
CA GLU A 20 8.61 -1.12 9.71
C GLU A 20 9.92 -0.57 9.15
N LEU A 21 10.59 -1.34 8.30
CA LEU A 21 11.84 -0.95 7.65
C LEU A 21 11.68 0.28 6.76
N THR A 22 10.53 0.50 6.11
CA THR A 22 10.32 1.74 5.35
C THR A 22 10.36 3.00 6.23
N TYR A 23 9.89 2.90 7.48
CA TYR A 23 9.99 4.01 8.44
C TYR A 23 11.42 4.21 8.92
N GLU A 24 12.18 3.13 9.12
CA GLU A 24 13.60 3.18 9.48
C GLU A 24 14.44 3.80 8.37
N GLN A 25 14.25 3.36 7.12
CA GLN A 25 14.89 3.93 5.94
C GLN A 25 14.72 5.45 5.92
N TYR A 26 13.50 5.94 6.12
CA TYR A 26 13.26 7.39 6.16
C TYR A 26 14.01 8.07 7.32
N LYS A 27 13.93 7.52 8.54
CA LYS A 27 14.58 8.10 9.73
C LYS A 27 16.11 8.14 9.61
N GLN A 28 16.69 7.19 8.90
CA GLN A 28 18.13 7.03 8.73
C GLN A 28 18.60 7.46 7.33
N ASN A 29 17.80 8.27 6.63
CA ASN A 29 18.13 8.84 5.32
C ASN A 29 18.59 7.82 4.26
N GLY A 30 17.82 6.74 4.09
CA GLY A 30 18.04 5.70 3.10
C GLY A 30 18.67 4.43 3.64
N ILE A 31 19.19 4.45 4.87
CA ILE A 31 19.88 3.31 5.49
C ILE A 31 18.89 2.46 6.29
N PHE A 32 18.92 1.15 6.11
CA PHE A 32 18.12 0.18 6.87
C PHE A 32 18.72 -1.21 6.74
N GLU A 33 18.32 -2.14 7.61
CA GLU A 33 18.76 -3.53 7.54
C GLU A 33 17.96 -4.30 6.49
N ILE A 34 18.65 -5.02 5.60
CA ILE A 34 18.03 -5.85 4.58
C ILE A 34 17.68 -7.20 5.23
N PRO A 35 16.43 -7.68 5.13
CA PRO A 35 16.04 -8.99 5.65
C PRO A 35 16.86 -10.14 5.06
N ASP A 36 17.10 -11.17 5.87
CA ASP A 36 17.79 -12.39 5.43
C ASP A 36 17.15 -13.00 4.17
N GLY A 37 17.98 -13.43 3.23
CA GLY A 37 17.54 -14.02 1.96
C GLY A 37 17.07 -13.00 0.91
N PHE A 38 17.09 -11.69 1.23
CA PHE A 38 16.82 -10.62 0.28
C PHE A 38 18.10 -9.84 -0.07
N GLN A 39 18.06 -9.20 -1.23
CA GLN A 39 19.02 -8.22 -1.69
C GLN A 39 18.30 -6.89 -1.91
N TYR A 40 19.01 -5.79 -1.67
CA TYR A 40 18.52 -4.46 -2.01
C TYR A 40 18.62 -4.23 -3.51
N VAL A 41 17.49 -3.88 -4.13
CA VAL A 41 17.44 -3.51 -5.55
C VAL A 41 17.53 -2.00 -5.70
N GLN A 42 16.59 -1.28 -5.10
CA GLN A 42 16.48 0.17 -5.24
C GLN A 42 15.63 0.77 -4.13
N GLY A 43 16.01 1.95 -3.65
CA GLY A 43 15.20 2.81 -2.82
C GLY A 43 14.58 3.90 -3.68
N PHE A 44 13.36 4.33 -3.36
CA PHE A 44 12.69 5.40 -4.10
C PHE A 44 12.23 6.51 -3.17
N GLN A 45 12.34 7.72 -3.68
CA GLN A 45 11.81 8.92 -3.05
C GLN A 45 10.51 9.34 -3.74
N GLY A 46 9.60 9.92 -2.97
CA GLY A 46 8.35 10.48 -3.44
C GLY A 46 8.18 11.91 -2.95
N LYS A 47 7.36 12.69 -3.66
CA LYS A 47 7.05 14.07 -3.32
C LYS A 47 5.73 14.13 -2.56
N ALA A 48 5.81 14.37 -1.26
CA ALA A 48 4.66 14.66 -0.42
C ALA A 48 4.58 16.16 -0.17
N ILE A 49 3.47 16.78 -0.61
CA ILE A 49 3.27 18.23 -0.53
C ILE A 49 4.41 18.98 -1.26
N GLN A 50 5.43 19.44 -0.55
CA GLN A 50 6.56 20.22 -1.07
C GLN A 50 7.93 19.57 -0.80
N THR A 51 7.98 18.45 -0.07
CA THR A 51 9.23 17.76 0.27
C THR A 51 9.39 16.47 -0.52
N THR A 52 10.62 16.22 -0.97
CA THR A 52 11.02 14.91 -1.51
C THR A 52 11.63 14.11 -0.38
N GLU A 53 11.09 12.93 -0.12
CA GLU A 53 11.45 12.09 1.02
C GLU A 53 11.57 10.63 0.59
N TRP A 54 12.31 9.83 1.35
CA TRP A 54 12.26 8.37 1.20
C TRP A 54 10.84 7.86 1.42
N PHE A 55 10.30 7.16 0.42
CA PHE A 55 8.95 6.60 0.45
C PHE A 55 8.94 5.08 0.37
N GLY A 56 10.09 4.44 0.17
CA GLY A 56 10.17 2.99 0.16
C GLY A 56 11.34 2.43 -0.60
N PHE A 57 11.24 1.12 -0.86
CA PHE A 57 12.28 0.37 -1.52
C PHE A 57 11.72 -0.87 -2.24
N ILE A 58 12.58 -1.46 -3.05
CA ILE A 58 12.41 -2.71 -3.77
C ILE A 58 13.48 -3.68 -3.24
N LEU A 59 13.03 -4.85 -2.79
CA LEU A 59 13.89 -5.98 -2.41
C LEU A 59 13.65 -7.16 -3.35
N GLU A 60 14.66 -8.00 -3.52
CA GLU A 60 14.59 -9.20 -4.34
C GLU A 60 15.21 -10.40 -3.60
N SER A 61 14.50 -11.52 -3.57
CA SER A 61 15.01 -12.83 -3.16
C SER A 61 15.15 -13.75 -4.39
N GLU A 62 15.43 -15.03 -4.17
CA GLU A 62 15.47 -16.03 -5.24
C GLU A 62 14.18 -16.09 -6.06
N ASP A 63 13.00 -15.95 -5.43
CA ASP A 63 11.69 -16.20 -6.04
C ASP A 63 10.69 -15.04 -5.93
N THR A 64 11.05 -13.96 -5.23
CA THR A 64 10.13 -12.89 -4.82
C THR A 64 10.76 -11.52 -4.99
N ILE A 65 9.97 -10.56 -5.45
CA ILE A 65 10.28 -9.12 -5.46
C ILE A 65 9.26 -8.44 -4.56
N ILE A 66 9.73 -7.60 -3.64
CA ILE A 66 8.89 -6.85 -2.71
C ILE A 66 9.04 -5.37 -3.02
N VAL A 67 7.91 -4.68 -3.25
CA VAL A 67 7.84 -3.21 -3.30
C VAL A 67 7.13 -2.73 -2.03
N ALA A 68 7.87 -2.10 -1.13
CA ALA A 68 7.36 -1.65 0.16
C ALA A 68 7.23 -0.13 0.19
N PHE A 69 6.04 0.36 0.57
CA PHE A 69 5.74 1.78 0.67
C PHE A 69 5.59 2.22 2.13
N ARG A 70 6.26 3.32 2.47
CA ARG A 70 6.16 4.00 3.76
C ARG A 70 4.81 4.69 3.89
N GLY A 71 4.24 4.63 5.09
CA GLY A 71 3.20 5.58 5.50
C GLY A 71 3.77 6.93 5.93
N THR A 72 2.93 7.78 6.47
CA THR A 72 3.35 9.07 7.07
C THR A 72 3.63 8.91 8.56
N GLN A 73 4.49 9.78 9.12
CA GLN A 73 4.89 9.73 10.54
C GLN A 73 3.97 10.56 11.45
N THR A 74 3.10 11.40 10.88
CA THR A 74 2.25 12.38 11.58
C THR A 74 0.82 12.27 11.07
N ASP A 75 0.08 11.28 11.58
CA ASP A 75 -1.20 10.83 10.99
C ASP A 75 -2.35 10.99 11.97
N PRO A 76 -2.96 12.18 12.00
CA PRO A 76 -4.36 12.26 11.55
C PRO A 76 -4.62 13.37 10.53
N ASP A 77 -3.79 14.42 10.51
CA ASP A 77 -4.12 15.66 9.80
C ASP A 77 -4.01 15.51 8.29
N TRP A 78 -3.07 14.71 7.76
CA TRP A 78 -2.99 14.54 6.30
C TRP A 78 -4.20 13.79 5.72
N ILE A 79 -4.84 12.85 6.43
CA ILE A 79 -6.00 12.11 5.90
C ILE A 79 -7.20 13.05 5.74
N ILE A 80 -7.25 14.08 6.59
CA ILE A 80 -8.32 15.08 6.65
C ILE A 80 -7.99 16.26 5.72
N ASP A 81 -6.74 16.71 5.67
CA ASP A 81 -6.25 17.81 4.83
C ASP A 81 -5.99 17.41 3.38
N SER A 82 -5.79 16.11 3.12
CA SER A 82 -5.69 15.62 1.75
C SER A 82 -7.05 15.77 1.11
N LEU A 83 -7.17 16.75 0.21
CA LEU A 83 -8.35 16.99 -0.62
C LEU A 83 -9.00 15.65 -0.99
N VAL A 84 -10.17 15.35 -0.44
CA VAL A 84 -11.01 14.17 -0.76
C VAL A 84 -11.54 14.20 -2.20
N ASN A 85 -10.98 15.06 -3.02
CA ASN A 85 -11.18 15.09 -4.45
C ASN A 85 -10.58 13.82 -5.06
N GLN A 86 -11.29 13.27 -6.03
CA GLN A 86 -10.82 12.14 -6.81
C GLN A 86 -10.38 12.59 -8.20
N LYS A 87 -9.53 11.79 -8.83
CA LYS A 87 -9.17 11.92 -10.25
C LYS A 87 -9.24 10.55 -10.93
N PRO A 88 -9.47 10.51 -12.26
CA PRO A 88 -9.38 9.28 -13.01
C PRO A 88 -8.02 8.61 -12.81
N TYR A 89 -8.01 7.30 -12.59
CA TYR A 89 -6.78 6.54 -12.47
C TYR A 89 -6.18 6.30 -13.87
N PRO A 90 -5.02 6.89 -14.21
CA PRO A 90 -4.56 6.96 -15.60
C PRO A 90 -3.85 5.68 -16.07
N TYR A 91 -3.46 4.80 -15.14
CA TYR A 91 -2.66 3.60 -15.43
C TYR A 91 -3.50 2.35 -15.71
N ALA A 92 -4.82 2.50 -15.75
CA ALA A 92 -5.77 1.47 -16.15
C ALA A 92 -6.92 2.09 -16.96
N LEU A 93 -7.12 1.62 -18.19
CA LEU A 93 -8.25 2.06 -19.00
C LEU A 93 -9.57 1.70 -18.29
N ASN A 94 -10.43 2.70 -18.07
CA ASN A 94 -11.67 2.59 -17.29
C ASN A 94 -11.45 2.11 -15.85
N GLY A 95 -10.31 2.45 -15.25
CA GLY A 95 -9.94 2.07 -13.89
C GLY A 95 -10.73 2.76 -12.77
N GLY A 96 -11.68 3.64 -13.08
CA GLY A 96 -12.40 4.44 -12.08
C GLY A 96 -11.60 5.63 -11.55
N ASN A 97 -12.07 6.22 -10.45
CA ASN A 97 -11.39 7.36 -9.83
C ASN A 97 -10.72 6.98 -8.51
N VAL A 98 -9.60 7.64 -8.23
CA VAL A 98 -8.78 7.44 -7.03
C VAL A 98 -8.53 8.76 -6.32
N HIS A 99 -8.21 8.68 -5.03
CA HIS A 99 -7.87 9.82 -4.21
C HIS A 99 -6.70 10.62 -4.82
N ASN A 100 -6.91 11.91 -5.08
CA ASN A 100 -5.95 12.77 -5.78
C ASN A 100 -4.59 12.85 -5.06
N GLY A 101 -4.60 12.94 -3.73
CA GLY A 101 -3.36 12.97 -2.93
C GLY A 101 -2.52 11.68 -3.06
N PHE A 102 -3.17 10.51 -3.02
CA PHE A 102 -2.47 9.22 -3.14
C PHE A 102 -1.90 9.05 -4.53
N LEU A 103 -2.69 9.40 -5.54
CA LEU A 103 -2.23 9.37 -6.91
C LEU A 103 -1.04 10.30 -7.09
N SER A 104 -1.11 11.56 -6.64
CA SER A 104 -0.01 12.53 -6.81
C SER A 104 1.32 12.06 -6.20
N ILE A 105 1.28 11.43 -5.01
CA ILE A 105 2.48 10.88 -4.39
C ILE A 105 2.99 9.67 -5.18
N TYR A 106 2.10 8.74 -5.56
CA TYR A 106 2.48 7.60 -6.37
C TYR A 106 3.12 8.02 -7.69
N GLU A 107 2.50 8.96 -8.42
CA GLU A 107 3.00 9.48 -9.69
C GLU A 107 4.40 10.09 -9.58
N SER A 108 4.72 10.72 -8.44
CA SER A 108 6.04 11.32 -8.21
C SER A 108 7.19 10.30 -8.12
N CYS A 109 6.90 9.04 -7.81
CA CYS A 109 7.90 7.97 -7.71
C CYS A 109 7.65 6.81 -8.69
N ARG A 110 6.53 6.84 -9.40
CA ARG A 110 6.04 5.76 -10.25
C ARG A 110 7.05 5.31 -11.28
N ASP A 111 7.54 6.21 -12.11
CA ASP A 111 8.36 5.83 -13.27
C ASP A 111 9.66 5.16 -12.82
N SER A 112 10.28 5.68 -11.76
CA SER A 112 11.45 5.06 -11.12
C SER A 112 11.19 3.63 -10.63
N ILE A 113 10.00 3.34 -10.11
CA ILE A 113 9.61 2.00 -9.68
C ILE A 113 9.34 1.10 -10.89
N MET A 114 8.54 1.58 -11.84
CA MET A 114 8.09 0.80 -12.99
C MET A 114 9.23 0.45 -13.95
N ASP A 115 10.14 1.39 -14.20
CA ASP A 115 11.35 1.17 -15.01
C ASP A 115 12.22 0.07 -14.38
N MET A 116 12.37 0.10 -13.05
CA MET A 116 13.11 -0.92 -12.33
C MET A 116 12.42 -2.30 -12.45
N LEU A 117 11.09 -2.35 -12.27
CA LEU A 117 10.34 -3.60 -12.41
C LEU A 117 10.45 -4.24 -13.80
N VAL A 118 10.60 -3.45 -14.87
CA VAL A 118 10.76 -3.97 -16.24
C VAL A 118 12.08 -4.74 -16.40
N SER A 119 13.13 -4.39 -15.65
CA SER A 119 14.41 -5.10 -15.74
C SER A 119 14.53 -6.28 -14.78
N LEU A 120 13.54 -6.49 -13.90
CA LEU A 120 13.55 -7.61 -12.95
C LEU A 120 12.91 -8.88 -13.55
N PRO A 121 13.27 -10.08 -13.05
CA PRO A 121 12.79 -11.33 -13.64
C PRO A 121 11.29 -11.55 -13.41
N ALA A 122 10.49 -11.40 -14.47
CA ALA A 122 9.02 -11.48 -14.42
C ALA A 122 8.42 -12.84 -13.97
N HIS A 123 9.25 -13.89 -13.88
CA HIS A 123 8.82 -15.20 -13.36
C HIS A 123 8.73 -15.23 -11.83
N LYS A 124 9.36 -14.28 -11.13
CA LYS A 124 9.29 -14.12 -9.68
C LYS A 124 7.91 -13.59 -9.26
N LYS A 125 7.55 -13.82 -8.01
CA LYS A 125 6.34 -13.23 -7.39
C LYS A 125 6.57 -11.74 -7.16
N LEU A 126 5.68 -10.88 -7.63
CA LEU A 126 5.70 -9.45 -7.27
C LEU A 126 4.74 -9.20 -6.09
N LEU A 127 5.30 -8.88 -4.94
CA LEU A 127 4.54 -8.52 -3.74
C LEU A 127 4.64 -7.01 -3.51
N ALA A 128 3.50 -6.38 -3.22
CA ALA A 128 3.46 -5.00 -2.75
C ALA A 128 2.97 -4.96 -1.31
N THR A 129 3.51 -4.03 -0.53
CA THR A 129 3.08 -3.81 0.85
C THR A 129 3.14 -2.36 1.26
N GLY A 130 2.33 -2.01 2.25
CA GLY A 130 2.39 -0.70 2.86
C GLY A 130 1.46 -0.56 4.06
N HIS A 131 1.85 0.36 4.94
CA HIS A 131 1.13 0.73 6.15
C HIS A 131 0.54 2.15 6.03
N SER A 132 -0.68 2.38 6.53
CA SER A 132 -1.35 3.69 6.47
C SER A 132 -1.42 4.22 5.02
N LEU A 133 -0.96 5.45 4.75
CA LEU A 133 -0.75 6.00 3.41
C LEU A 133 -0.03 5.03 2.48
N GLY A 134 1.01 4.34 2.96
CA GLY A 134 1.77 3.37 2.16
C GLY A 134 0.88 2.24 1.64
N GLY A 135 -0.15 1.85 2.39
CA GLY A 135 -1.14 0.86 1.94
C GLY A 135 -1.97 1.35 0.73
N ALA A 136 -2.30 2.64 0.70
CA ALA A 136 -2.97 3.26 -0.44
C ALA A 136 -2.05 3.30 -1.67
N LEU A 137 -0.78 3.70 -1.49
CA LEU A 137 0.21 3.72 -2.57
C LEU A 137 0.48 2.31 -3.12
N ALA A 138 0.63 1.32 -2.25
CA ALA A 138 0.80 -0.08 -2.63
C ALA A 138 -0.41 -0.63 -3.43
N THR A 139 -1.62 -0.18 -3.09
CA THR A 139 -2.85 -0.52 -3.81
C THR A 139 -2.86 0.04 -5.24
N LEU A 140 -2.46 1.31 -5.41
CA LEU A 140 -2.31 1.91 -6.75
C LEU A 140 -1.21 1.20 -7.53
N HIS A 141 -0.06 0.95 -6.88
CA HIS A 141 1.09 0.33 -7.51
C HIS A 141 0.83 -1.08 -8.02
N ILE A 142 0.22 -1.95 -7.21
CA ILE A 142 0.04 -3.35 -7.61
C ILE A 142 -0.93 -3.48 -8.80
N LEU A 143 -1.93 -2.59 -8.90
CA LEU A 143 -2.83 -2.54 -10.06
C LEU A 143 -2.06 -2.09 -11.31
N ASP A 144 -1.23 -1.05 -11.19
CA ASP A 144 -0.37 -0.56 -12.27
C ASP A 144 0.55 -1.66 -12.77
N ALA A 145 1.32 -2.26 -11.86
CA ALA A 145 2.24 -3.34 -12.18
C ALA A 145 1.51 -4.52 -12.81
N ARG A 146 0.31 -4.86 -12.33
CA ARG A 146 -0.50 -5.93 -12.91
C ARG A 146 -0.88 -5.67 -14.37
N ILE A 147 -1.09 -4.42 -14.77
CA ILE A 147 -1.53 -4.05 -16.12
C ILE A 147 -0.34 -3.80 -17.04
N ASN A 148 0.70 -3.14 -16.53
CA ASN A 148 1.76 -2.55 -17.33
C ASN A 148 3.11 -3.28 -17.22
N THR A 149 3.15 -4.47 -16.61
CA THR A 149 4.36 -5.31 -16.55
C THR A 149 4.08 -6.77 -16.93
N ALA A 150 5.16 -7.54 -17.15
CA ALA A 150 5.10 -8.94 -17.56
C ALA A 150 4.96 -9.95 -16.41
N PHE A 151 4.95 -9.50 -15.15
CA PHE A 151 4.84 -10.40 -14.00
C PHE A 151 3.60 -11.31 -14.11
N ALA A 152 3.73 -12.57 -13.69
CA ALA A 152 2.63 -13.53 -13.76
C ALA A 152 1.89 -13.67 -12.42
N GLN A 153 2.61 -13.48 -11.31
CA GLN A 153 2.14 -13.66 -9.95
C GLN A 153 2.28 -12.35 -9.18
N TYR A 154 1.20 -11.94 -8.52
CA TYR A 154 1.11 -10.68 -7.81
C TYR A 154 0.43 -10.90 -6.47
N GLY A 155 0.82 -10.14 -5.46
CA GLY A 155 0.16 -10.13 -4.16
C GLY A 155 0.23 -8.74 -3.52
N LEU A 156 -0.84 -8.34 -2.86
CA LEU A 156 -0.89 -7.13 -2.05
C LEU A 156 -1.20 -7.49 -0.60
N TYR A 157 -0.39 -6.98 0.32
CA TYR A 157 -0.65 -7.05 1.76
C TYR A 157 -0.61 -5.63 2.32
N THR A 158 -1.74 -5.13 2.83
CA THR A 158 -1.80 -3.78 3.39
C THR A 158 -2.24 -3.80 4.83
N PHE A 159 -1.65 -2.90 5.62
CA PHE A 159 -1.90 -2.76 7.05
C PHE A 159 -2.44 -1.36 7.30
N ALA A 160 -3.59 -1.26 7.96
CA ALA A 160 -4.21 0.04 8.26
C ALA A 160 -4.49 0.92 7.02
N SER A 161 -4.66 0.35 5.83
CA SER A 161 -4.87 1.15 4.62
C SER A 161 -6.19 1.92 4.68
N PRO A 162 -6.23 3.21 4.28
CA PRO A 162 -7.47 3.92 4.01
C PRO A 162 -8.11 3.42 2.69
N LYS A 163 -9.32 3.92 2.38
CA LYS A 163 -9.99 3.69 1.09
C LYS A 163 -9.28 4.49 0.00
N VAL A 164 -9.08 3.88 -1.16
CA VAL A 164 -8.19 4.41 -2.20
C VAL A 164 -8.94 5.10 -3.33
N GLY A 165 -10.15 4.64 -3.65
CA GLY A 165 -10.92 5.15 -4.78
C GLY A 165 -12.40 4.82 -4.68
N ASP A 166 -13.12 5.13 -5.76
CA ASP A 166 -14.56 4.94 -5.87
C ASP A 166 -14.96 3.46 -6.07
N ILE A 167 -16.27 3.22 -6.18
CA ILE A 167 -16.81 1.89 -6.47
C ILE A 167 -16.34 1.37 -7.84
N ALA A 168 -16.17 2.23 -8.84
CA ALA A 168 -15.71 1.82 -10.16
C ALA A 168 -14.27 1.28 -10.07
N PHE A 169 -13.38 1.98 -9.36
CA PHE A 169 -12.02 1.55 -9.05
C PHE A 169 -12.01 0.25 -8.28
N ARG A 170 -12.81 0.13 -7.21
CA ARG A 170 -12.93 -1.14 -6.45
C ARG A 170 -13.31 -2.30 -7.35
N ASN A 171 -14.35 -2.12 -8.17
CA ASN A 171 -14.89 -3.19 -9.01
C ASN A 171 -13.88 -3.59 -10.09
N TYR A 172 -13.22 -2.61 -10.72
CA TYR A 172 -12.15 -2.86 -11.69
C TYR A 172 -10.96 -3.58 -11.05
N TYR A 173 -10.48 -3.07 -9.91
CA TYR A 173 -9.37 -3.65 -9.14
C TYR A 173 -9.64 -5.13 -8.83
N LYS A 174 -10.86 -5.47 -8.39
CA LYS A 174 -11.24 -6.84 -8.03
C LYS A 174 -11.11 -7.83 -9.20
N LEU A 175 -11.26 -7.37 -10.43
CA LEU A 175 -11.09 -8.20 -11.62
C LEU A 175 -9.62 -8.42 -11.98
N GLN A 176 -8.73 -7.48 -11.62
CA GLN A 176 -7.33 -7.51 -12.02
C GLN A 176 -6.42 -8.14 -10.96
N VAL A 177 -6.67 -7.86 -9.68
CA VAL A 177 -5.78 -8.19 -8.55
C VAL A 177 -6.50 -9.12 -7.57
N ALA A 178 -6.54 -10.42 -7.88
CA ALA A 178 -7.24 -11.40 -7.07
C ALA A 178 -6.62 -11.59 -5.66
N SER A 179 -5.30 -11.47 -5.56
CA SER A 179 -4.53 -11.72 -4.33
C SER A 179 -4.25 -10.42 -3.59
N SER A 180 -5.23 -9.97 -2.82
CA SER A 180 -5.19 -8.70 -2.11
C SER A 180 -5.73 -8.89 -0.70
N PHE A 181 -4.86 -8.79 0.30
CA PHE A 181 -5.13 -9.02 1.71
C PHE A 181 -4.99 -7.72 2.49
N ARG A 182 -6.04 -7.33 3.19
CA ARG A 182 -6.10 -6.05 3.90
C ARG A 182 -6.38 -6.26 5.37
N PHE A 183 -5.40 -5.95 6.21
CA PHE A 183 -5.47 -6.12 7.64
C PHE A 183 -6.05 -4.86 8.29
N VAL A 184 -7.01 -5.06 9.19
CA VAL A 184 -7.74 -3.97 9.87
C VAL A 184 -7.84 -4.25 11.36
N ASN A 185 -7.28 -3.36 12.16
CA ASN A 185 -7.62 -3.28 13.57
C ASN A 185 -8.96 -2.55 13.73
N LEU A 186 -9.95 -3.15 14.39
CA LEU A 186 -11.26 -2.50 14.59
C LEU A 186 -11.21 -1.25 15.49
N PHE A 187 -10.11 -1.05 16.22
CA PHE A 187 -9.87 0.15 17.03
C PHE A 187 -9.00 1.21 16.31
N ASP A 188 -8.68 0.99 15.04
CA ASP A 188 -7.96 1.94 14.19
C ASP A 188 -8.94 2.72 13.31
N VAL A 189 -8.80 4.05 13.32
CA VAL A 189 -9.68 4.97 12.59
C VAL A 189 -9.28 5.13 11.13
N VAL A 190 -8.03 4.88 10.77
CA VAL A 190 -7.51 5.16 9.41
C VAL A 190 -8.21 4.31 8.34
N PRO A 191 -8.46 3.01 8.53
CA PRO A 191 -9.27 2.22 7.59
C PRO A 191 -10.70 2.74 7.42
N LEU A 192 -11.22 3.55 8.35
CA LEU A 192 -12.55 4.15 8.21
C LEU A 192 -12.56 5.38 7.30
N LEU A 193 -11.39 5.86 6.86
CA LEU A 193 -11.23 7.07 6.07
C LEU A 193 -10.83 6.79 4.61
N PRO A 194 -11.17 7.71 3.67
CA PRO A 194 -12.27 8.67 3.81
C PRO A 194 -13.61 7.97 4.14
N PRO A 195 -14.62 8.68 4.68
CA PRO A 195 -15.95 8.12 4.83
C PRO A 195 -16.48 7.58 3.50
N ARG A 196 -17.38 6.59 3.56
CA ARG A 196 -17.92 5.99 2.33
C ARG A 196 -18.57 7.03 1.43
N ASN A 197 -19.38 7.91 2.01
CA ASN A 197 -19.99 9.04 1.33
C ASN A 197 -19.52 10.29 2.06
N ILE A 198 -18.99 11.27 1.31
CA ILE A 198 -18.54 12.54 1.87
C ILE A 198 -18.90 13.66 0.89
N ASN A 199 -19.55 14.71 1.42
CA ASN A 199 -19.78 15.94 0.68
C ASN A 199 -18.61 16.90 0.96
N PHE A 200 -17.93 17.35 -0.10
CA PHE A 200 -16.80 18.27 0.01
C PHE A 200 -16.68 19.10 -1.27
N ASN A 201 -16.47 20.41 -1.12
CA ASN A 201 -16.46 21.39 -2.22
C ASN A 201 -17.69 21.26 -3.13
N ASP A 202 -18.89 21.16 -2.55
CA ASP A 202 -20.17 21.01 -3.27
C ASP A 202 -20.25 19.77 -4.19
N HIS A 203 -19.41 18.76 -3.94
CA HIS A 203 -19.43 17.48 -4.65
C HIS A 203 -19.61 16.32 -3.67
N ASP A 204 -20.44 15.35 -4.05
CA ASP A 204 -20.59 14.09 -3.33
C ASP A 204 -19.58 13.06 -3.85
N TRP A 205 -18.63 12.69 -2.99
CA TRP A 205 -17.62 11.69 -3.28
C TRP A 205 -17.99 10.35 -2.65
N GLU A 206 -17.83 9.26 -3.41
CA GLU A 206 -17.95 7.90 -2.89
C GLU A 206 -16.59 7.22 -2.83
N TYR A 207 -16.28 6.61 -1.69
CA TYR A 207 -15.07 5.83 -1.47
C TYR A 207 -15.39 4.40 -1.03
N ALA A 208 -14.63 3.45 -1.54
CA ALA A 208 -14.76 2.05 -1.17
C ALA A 208 -13.39 1.38 -0.94
N HIS A 209 -13.36 0.42 -0.02
CA HIS A 209 -12.21 -0.46 0.12
C HIS A 209 -12.12 -1.44 -1.03
N VAL A 210 -10.90 -1.73 -1.46
CA VAL A 210 -10.59 -2.88 -2.31
C VAL A 210 -10.61 -4.15 -1.46
N HIS A 211 -11.17 -5.23 -2.03
CA HIS A 211 -11.20 -6.58 -1.46
C HIS A 211 -11.73 -6.70 0.00
N HIS A 212 -11.81 -7.94 0.48
CA HIS A 212 -12.24 -8.26 1.84
C HIS A 212 -11.13 -7.95 2.86
N ASN A 213 -11.53 -7.65 4.10
CA ASN A 213 -10.60 -7.44 5.20
C ASN A 213 -10.34 -8.73 5.97
N MET A 214 -9.15 -8.77 6.57
CA MET A 214 -8.80 -9.62 7.69
C MET A 214 -8.80 -8.74 8.94
N THR A 215 -9.79 -8.93 9.80
CA THR A 215 -10.00 -8.06 10.96
C THR A 215 -9.48 -8.67 12.24
N PHE A 216 -8.92 -7.84 13.11
CA PHE A 216 -8.62 -8.20 14.49
C PHE A 216 -8.95 -7.03 15.41
N THR A 217 -8.92 -7.30 16.72
CA THR A 217 -9.30 -6.32 17.73
C THR A 217 -8.15 -6.15 18.72
N LYS A 218 -7.49 -4.99 18.67
CA LYS A 218 -6.47 -4.61 19.65
C LYS A 218 -6.68 -3.17 20.06
N ASN A 219 -7.14 -2.97 21.29
CA ASN A 219 -7.29 -1.65 21.89
C ASN A 219 -6.09 -1.36 22.80
N THR A 220 -5.23 -0.46 22.39
CA THR A 220 -4.08 0.02 23.18
C THR A 220 -4.41 1.26 24.01
N LYS A 221 -5.68 1.68 24.04
CA LYS A 221 -6.16 2.95 24.62
C LYS A 221 -5.48 4.20 24.02
N SER A 222 -4.96 4.09 22.81
CA SER A 222 -4.29 5.19 22.10
C SER A 222 -4.55 5.06 20.60
N ILE A 223 -5.04 6.14 19.98
CA ILE A 223 -5.34 6.18 18.54
C ILE A 223 -4.07 5.88 17.72
N THR A 224 -2.96 6.51 18.06
CA THR A 224 -1.68 6.32 17.37
C THR A 224 -1.14 4.91 17.52
N ASN A 225 -1.26 4.31 18.70
CA ASN A 225 -0.80 2.94 18.93
C ASN A 225 -1.74 1.89 18.32
N ASN A 226 -3.06 2.14 18.28
CA ASN A 226 -4.00 1.28 17.55
C ASN A 226 -3.67 1.24 16.06
N HIS A 227 -3.16 2.35 15.53
CA HIS A 227 -2.73 2.54 14.16
C HIS A 227 -1.26 2.19 13.91
N SER A 228 -0.47 1.78 14.91
CA SER A 228 0.96 1.50 14.69
C SER A 228 1.17 0.19 13.92
N ILE A 229 2.07 0.18 12.94
CA ILE A 229 2.48 -1.04 12.24
C ILE A 229 2.96 -2.14 13.21
N THR A 230 3.61 -1.78 14.31
CA THR A 230 4.05 -2.73 15.34
C THR A 230 2.87 -3.42 16.02
N THR A 231 1.75 -2.71 16.22
CA THR A 231 0.50 -3.31 16.72
C THR A 231 -0.05 -4.33 15.72
N TYR A 232 -0.08 -3.98 14.43
CA TYR A 232 -0.53 -4.89 13.37
C TYR A 232 0.35 -6.14 13.28
N LYS A 233 1.68 -5.97 13.29
CA LYS A 233 2.66 -7.07 13.26
C LYS A 233 2.52 -7.99 14.47
N THR A 234 2.39 -7.43 15.68
CA THR A 234 2.21 -8.21 16.91
C THR A 234 0.95 -9.08 16.83
N CYS A 235 -0.15 -8.53 16.32
CA CYS A 235 -1.40 -9.26 16.19
C CYS A 235 -1.34 -10.35 15.10
N LEU A 236 -0.59 -10.14 14.01
CA LEU A 236 -0.34 -11.20 13.02
C LEU A 236 0.37 -12.39 13.66
N THR A 237 1.38 -12.14 14.48
CA THR A 237 2.12 -13.21 15.16
C THR A 237 1.24 -13.98 16.13
N SER A 238 0.32 -13.30 16.84
CA SER A 238 -0.45 -13.90 17.94
C SER A 238 -1.84 -14.45 17.60
N HIS A 239 -2.47 -14.03 16.49
CA HIS A 239 -3.90 -14.29 16.25
C HIS A 239 -4.26 -14.92 14.90
N PHE A 240 -3.34 -14.93 13.95
CA PHE A 240 -3.56 -15.53 12.63
C PHE A 240 -2.82 -16.84 12.46
#